data_AF-K2DK86-F1
#
_entry.id   AF-K2DK86-F1
#
_cell.length_a   1.000
_cell.length_b   1.000
_cell.length_c   1.000
_cell.angle_alpha   90.00
_cell.angle_beta   90.00
_cell.angle_gamma   90.00
#
_symmetry.space_group_name_H-M   'P 1'
#
loop_
_entity.id
_entity.type
_entity.pdbx_description
1 polymer ?
#
loop_
_entity_poly.entity_id
_entity_poly.type
_entity_poly.pdbx_seq_one_letter_code
_entity_poly.pdbx_strand_id
1 'polypeptide(L)'
;MRLPAFLGIFLIAAYLVISPRFSHLLFPFARQSSLDRLISQTQATRHLDAQKFWETREFYYPGVLYVYQDGLSERELSDFQTKSGLKLKSAPALPILTYDSPKWQSYEALVNTNVLSDYLNLPSSAPVYRDDETQIYLESDKTYIFFLKSYPELRVTNGFVYRSEEVLSQYNYWLGVSVITR
;
A
#
# COMPACT_ATOMS: atom_id res chain seq x y z
N MET A 1 -1.18 24.56 -41.82
CA MET A 1 -2.10 23.70 -41.02
C MET A 1 -1.42 22.67 -40.11
N ARG A 2 -0.09 22.45 -40.13
CA ARG A 2 0.55 21.39 -39.32
C ARG A 2 0.98 21.80 -37.90
N LEU A 3 1.30 23.09 -37.70
CA LEU A 3 1.72 23.62 -36.40
C LEU A 3 0.74 23.35 -35.23
N PRO A 4 -0.59 23.56 -35.37
CA PRO A 4 -1.52 23.28 -34.26
C PRO A 4 -1.61 21.77 -33.94
N ALA A 5 -1.44 20.88 -34.93
CA ALA A 5 -1.40 19.44 -34.69
C ALA A 5 -0.13 19.01 -33.94
N PHE A 6 1.04 19.56 -34.32
CA PHE A 6 2.29 19.32 -33.60
C PHE A 6 2.25 19.86 -32.16
N LEU A 7 1.68 21.04 -31.96
CA LEU A 7 1.52 21.61 -30.62
C LEU A 7 0.56 20.76 -29.77
N GLY A 8 -0.54 20.28 -30.33
CA GLY A 8 -1.47 19.37 -29.64
C GLY A 8 -0.81 18.07 -29.21
N ILE A 9 -0.04 17.42 -30.11
CA ILE A 9 0.72 16.21 -29.79
C ILE A 9 1.75 16.49 -28.70
N PHE A 10 2.46 17.61 -28.78
CA PHE A 10 3.44 18.01 -27.77
C PHE A 10 2.79 18.20 -26.39
N LEU A 11 1.64 18.87 -26.31
CA LEU A 11 0.92 19.07 -25.05
C LEU A 11 0.40 17.75 -24.46
N ILE A 12 -0.09 16.83 -25.29
CA ILE A 12 -0.52 15.50 -24.85
C ILE A 12 0.69 14.70 -24.32
N ALA A 13 1.79 14.67 -25.07
CA ALA A 13 3.00 13.99 -24.65
C ALA A 13 3.57 14.59 -23.35
N ALA A 14 3.58 15.91 -23.23
CA ALA A 14 3.99 16.60 -22.01
C ALA A 14 3.07 16.25 -20.83
N TYR A 15 1.74 16.25 -21.03
CA TYR A 15 0.79 15.84 -19.98
C TYR A 15 1.01 14.39 -19.52
N LEU A 16 1.21 13.46 -20.46
CA LEU A 16 1.49 12.06 -20.14
C LEU A 16 2.82 11.92 -19.36
N VAL A 17 3.85 12.69 -19.70
CA VAL A 17 5.14 12.66 -19.00
C VAL A 17 5.09 13.37 -17.64
N ILE A 18 4.29 14.44 -17.50
CA ILE A 18 4.20 15.23 -16.26
C ILE A 18 3.27 14.57 -15.24
N SER A 19 2.24 13.86 -15.68
CA SER A 19 1.31 13.23 -14.74
C SER A 19 2.02 12.12 -13.92
N PRO A 20 1.85 12.07 -12.59
CA PRO A 20 2.51 11.07 -11.74
C PRO A 20 2.15 9.62 -12.14
N ARG A 21 0.87 9.40 -12.50
CA ARG A 21 0.35 8.07 -12.86
C ARG A 21 1.00 7.49 -14.11
N PHE A 22 1.15 8.29 -15.18
CA PHE A 22 1.75 7.81 -16.42
C PHE A 22 3.28 7.87 -16.38
N SER A 23 3.87 8.86 -15.71
CA SER A 23 5.32 8.96 -15.58
C SER A 23 5.92 7.76 -14.83
N HIS A 24 5.31 7.31 -13.74
CA HIS A 24 5.79 6.15 -12.99
C HIS A 24 5.61 4.81 -13.74
N LEU A 25 4.61 4.75 -14.64
CA LEU A 25 4.45 3.63 -15.57
C LEU A 25 5.59 3.60 -16.60
N LEU A 26 5.92 4.77 -17.17
CA LEU A 26 6.91 4.92 -18.25
C LEU A 26 8.36 4.90 -17.75
N PHE A 27 8.61 5.35 -16.51
CA PHE A 27 9.95 5.52 -15.95
C PHE A 27 10.11 4.70 -14.65
N PRO A 28 10.64 3.45 -14.74
CA PRO A 28 10.92 2.59 -13.59
C PRO A 28 11.74 3.24 -12.46
N PHE A 29 12.65 4.14 -12.80
CA PHE A 29 13.46 4.84 -11.81
C PHE A 29 12.62 5.79 -10.94
N ALA A 30 11.59 6.43 -11.50
CA ALA A 30 10.74 7.37 -10.76
C ALA A 30 9.95 6.65 -9.65
N ARG A 31 9.33 5.51 -9.97
CA ARG A 31 8.63 4.67 -8.97
C ARG A 31 9.58 4.17 -7.88
N GLN A 32 10.77 3.68 -8.26
CA GLN A 32 11.74 3.18 -7.30
C GLN A 32 12.23 4.31 -6.38
N SER A 33 12.50 5.49 -6.93
CA SER A 33 12.87 6.68 -6.15
C SER A 33 11.78 7.10 -5.17
N SER A 34 10.50 7.00 -5.56
CA SER A 34 9.37 7.28 -4.66
C SER A 34 9.32 6.31 -3.48
N LEU A 35 9.50 5.01 -3.73
CA LEU A 35 9.54 3.99 -2.68
C LEU A 35 10.75 4.17 -1.76
N ASP A 36 11.94 4.36 -2.33
CA ASP A 36 13.17 4.56 -1.56
C ASP A 36 13.07 5.82 -0.68
N ARG A 37 12.39 6.88 -1.17
CA ARG A 37 12.11 8.09 -0.40
C ARG A 37 11.17 7.83 0.77
N LEU A 38 10.09 7.06 0.57
CA LEU A 38 9.19 6.66 1.65
C LEU A 38 9.94 5.90 2.75
N ILE A 39 10.77 4.93 2.37
CA ILE A 39 11.57 4.12 3.31
C ILE A 39 12.57 5.01 4.06
N SER A 40 13.34 5.83 3.33
CA SER A 40 14.35 6.71 3.93
C SER A 40 13.73 7.74 4.87
N GLN A 41 12.57 8.30 4.49
CA GLN A 41 11.82 9.22 5.37
C GLN A 41 11.36 8.50 6.62
N THR A 42 10.78 7.31 6.50
CA THR A 42 10.34 6.49 7.64
C THR A 42 11.49 6.19 8.60
N GLN A 43 12.66 5.83 8.08
CA GLN A 43 13.86 5.60 8.89
C GLN A 43 14.33 6.86 9.61
N ALA A 44 14.27 8.02 8.95
CA ALA A 44 14.72 9.29 9.52
C ALA A 44 13.76 9.85 10.57
N THR A 45 12.44 9.79 10.31
CA THR A 45 11.40 10.31 11.22
C THR A 45 11.00 9.32 12.30
N ARG A 46 11.40 8.06 12.16
CA ARG A 46 10.93 6.93 12.96
C ARG A 46 9.40 6.79 12.95
N HIS A 47 8.80 7.08 11.81
CA HIS A 47 7.36 7.06 11.64
C HIS A 47 7.00 6.93 10.16
N LEU A 48 6.22 5.90 9.81
CA LEU A 48 5.62 5.75 8.49
C LEU A 48 4.41 6.67 8.36
N ASP A 49 4.56 7.71 7.56
CA ASP A 49 3.47 8.62 7.20
C ASP A 49 2.42 7.88 6.34
N ALA A 50 1.23 7.73 6.91
CA ALA A 50 0.10 7.02 6.31
C ALA A 50 -0.34 7.60 4.96
N GLN A 51 -0.38 8.93 4.84
CA GLN A 51 -0.80 9.60 3.61
C GLN A 51 0.22 9.38 2.51
N LYS A 52 1.52 9.57 2.82
CA LYS A 52 2.59 9.32 1.85
C LYS A 52 2.68 7.85 1.43
N PHE A 53 2.39 6.92 2.35
CA PHE A 53 2.28 5.51 2.00
C PHE A 53 1.17 5.29 0.95
N TRP A 54 -0.03 5.83 1.16
CA TRP A 54 -1.15 5.74 0.21
C TRP A 54 -0.82 6.36 -1.15
N GLU A 55 -0.27 7.57 -1.15
CA GLU A 55 0.16 8.27 -2.37
C GLU A 55 1.22 7.46 -3.12
N THR A 56 2.23 6.94 -2.39
CA THR A 56 3.27 6.12 -2.99
C THR A 56 2.68 4.85 -3.60
N ARG A 57 1.77 4.16 -2.92
CA ARG A 57 1.11 2.94 -3.44
C ARG A 57 0.37 3.22 -4.75
N GLU A 58 -0.45 4.26 -4.80
CA GLU A 58 -1.25 4.60 -5.99
C GLU A 58 -0.39 5.02 -7.18
N PHE A 59 0.70 5.75 -6.92
CA PHE A 59 1.58 6.22 -7.99
C PHE A 59 2.65 5.21 -8.36
N TYR A 60 3.02 4.26 -7.50
CA TYR A 60 4.10 3.31 -7.80
C TYR A 60 3.76 2.42 -9.00
N TYR A 61 2.54 1.90 -9.05
CA TYR A 61 2.01 1.20 -10.20
C TYR A 61 0.47 1.21 -10.19
N PRO A 62 -0.22 1.56 -11.29
CA PRO A 62 -1.68 1.57 -11.33
C PRO A 62 -2.30 0.21 -11.01
N GLY A 63 -3.35 0.22 -10.20
CA GLY A 63 -4.04 -1.00 -9.74
C GLY A 63 -5.51 -0.76 -9.46
N VAL A 64 -6.15 -1.79 -8.91
CA VAL A 64 -7.56 -1.78 -8.53
C VAL A 64 -7.68 -1.89 -7.02
N LEU A 65 -8.53 -1.05 -6.43
CA LEU A 65 -8.92 -1.13 -5.03
C LEU A 65 -10.19 -1.97 -4.91
N TYR A 66 -10.14 -3.00 -4.08
CA TYR A 66 -11.29 -3.82 -3.73
C TYR A 66 -11.65 -3.60 -2.27
N VAL A 67 -12.96 -3.57 -2.03
CA VAL A 67 -13.55 -3.31 -0.72
C VAL A 67 -14.41 -4.49 -0.34
N TYR A 68 -14.03 -5.15 0.73
CA TYR A 68 -14.70 -6.34 1.24
C TYR A 68 -15.42 -6.00 2.53
N GLN A 69 -16.72 -5.80 2.38
CA GLN A 69 -17.61 -5.36 3.42
C GLN A 69 -17.84 -6.44 4.48
N ASP A 70 -18.02 -7.67 4.03
CA ASP A 70 -18.30 -8.86 4.84
C ASP A 70 -17.07 -9.75 5.01
N GLY A 71 -15.90 -9.22 4.60
CA GLY A 71 -14.60 -9.85 4.74
C GLY A 71 -14.19 -10.58 3.48
N LEU A 72 -13.00 -11.17 3.52
CA LEU A 72 -12.52 -12.00 2.43
C LEU A 72 -13.10 -13.40 2.57
N SER A 73 -13.65 -13.93 1.48
CA SER A 73 -13.86 -15.37 1.34
C SER A 73 -12.53 -16.11 1.39
N GLU A 74 -12.56 -17.41 1.70
CA GLU A 74 -11.36 -18.27 1.70
C GLU A 74 -10.63 -18.22 0.34
N ARG A 75 -11.40 -18.12 -0.75
CA ARG A 75 -10.85 -17.99 -2.10
C ARG A 75 -10.07 -16.69 -2.26
N GLU A 76 -10.63 -15.55 -1.88
CA GLU A 76 -9.97 -14.26 -2.04
C GLU A 76 -8.74 -14.14 -1.14
N LEU A 77 -8.80 -14.71 0.07
CA LEU A 77 -7.64 -14.84 0.94
C LEU A 77 -6.55 -15.69 0.28
N SER A 78 -6.89 -16.87 -0.24
CA SER A 78 -5.95 -17.75 -0.93
C SER A 78 -5.35 -17.09 -2.16
N ASP A 79 -6.14 -16.35 -2.94
CA ASP A 79 -5.68 -15.61 -4.12
C ASP A 79 -4.66 -14.53 -3.74
N PHE A 80 -4.94 -13.75 -2.68
CA PHE A 80 -3.98 -12.77 -2.16
C PHE A 80 -2.69 -13.43 -1.67
N GLN A 81 -2.78 -14.49 -0.87
CA GLN A 81 -1.61 -15.20 -0.34
C GLN A 81 -0.76 -15.82 -1.45
N THR A 82 -1.39 -16.35 -2.49
CA THR A 82 -0.70 -16.93 -3.66
C THR A 82 0.04 -15.85 -4.45
N LYS A 83 -0.59 -14.71 -4.72
CA LYS A 83 0.02 -13.59 -5.47
C LYS A 83 1.14 -12.91 -4.69
N SER A 84 0.90 -12.61 -3.42
CA SER A 84 1.85 -11.88 -2.56
C SER A 84 2.99 -12.78 -2.05
N GLY A 85 2.73 -14.08 -1.89
CA GLY A 85 3.60 -15.02 -1.18
C GLY A 85 3.56 -14.87 0.34
N LEU A 86 2.66 -14.02 0.89
CA LEU A 86 2.51 -13.82 2.32
C LEU A 86 1.49 -14.81 2.89
N LYS A 87 1.83 -15.42 4.03
CA LYS A 87 0.89 -16.26 4.78
C LYS A 87 0.29 -15.46 5.93
N LEU A 88 -0.99 -15.13 5.81
CA LEU A 88 -1.81 -14.55 6.88
C LEU A 88 -2.26 -15.69 7.81
N LYS A 89 -2.10 -15.52 9.12
CA LYS A 89 -2.44 -16.54 10.14
C LYS A 89 -3.93 -16.58 10.47
N SER A 90 -4.54 -15.41 10.44
CA SER A 90 -5.97 -15.19 10.58
C SER A 90 -6.31 -14.03 9.67
N ALA A 91 -7.40 -14.10 8.90
CA ALA A 91 -7.95 -12.89 8.29
C ALA A 91 -8.55 -12.03 9.42
N PRO A 92 -8.01 -10.84 9.73
CA PRO A 92 -8.63 -9.97 10.71
C PRO A 92 -10.06 -9.55 10.38
N ALA A 93 -10.67 -8.97 11.41
CA ALA A 93 -12.01 -8.44 11.41
C ALA A 93 -12.23 -7.38 10.31
N LEU A 94 -13.48 -7.37 9.85
CA LEU A 94 -14.06 -6.45 8.90
C LEU A 94 -13.80 -4.99 9.30
N PRO A 95 -13.80 -4.02 8.38
CA PRO A 95 -13.74 -4.14 6.93
C PRO A 95 -12.33 -4.48 6.42
N ILE A 96 -12.26 -5.08 5.23
CA ILE A 96 -11.00 -5.36 4.53
C ILE A 96 -10.92 -4.54 3.24
N LEU A 97 -9.76 -3.94 3.00
CA LEU A 97 -9.40 -3.30 1.74
C LEU A 97 -8.21 -4.03 1.13
N THR A 98 -8.25 -4.29 -0.16
CA THR A 98 -7.09 -4.80 -0.90
C THR A 98 -6.77 -3.90 -2.09
N TYR A 99 -5.48 -3.79 -2.39
CA TYR A 99 -4.98 -3.16 -3.61
C TYR A 99 -4.29 -4.22 -4.45
N ASP A 100 -4.70 -4.37 -5.70
CA ASP A 100 -4.06 -5.29 -6.65
C ASP A 100 -3.50 -4.53 -7.85
N SER A 101 -2.18 -4.58 -8.00
CA SER A 101 -1.47 -4.11 -9.18
C SER A 101 -0.34 -5.10 -9.52
N PRO A 102 0.17 -5.10 -10.76
CA PRO A 102 1.29 -5.97 -11.15
C PRO A 102 2.55 -5.86 -10.29
N LYS A 103 2.80 -4.71 -9.64
CA LYS A 103 4.02 -4.50 -8.84
C LYS A 103 3.77 -4.18 -7.37
N TRP A 104 2.52 -4.06 -6.93
CA TRP A 104 2.18 -3.76 -5.55
C TRP A 104 0.87 -4.45 -5.20
N GLN A 105 0.91 -5.33 -4.20
CA GLN A 105 -0.27 -5.92 -3.58
C GLN A 105 -0.35 -5.44 -2.14
N SER A 106 -1.51 -4.92 -1.73
CA SER A 106 -1.77 -4.60 -0.33
C SER A 106 -3.02 -5.28 0.21
N TYR A 107 -2.97 -5.59 1.50
CA TYR A 107 -4.06 -6.06 2.32
C TYR A 107 -4.13 -5.15 3.55
N GLU A 108 -5.30 -4.59 3.80
CA GLU A 108 -5.54 -3.62 4.84
C GLU A 108 -6.81 -3.99 5.60
N ALA A 109 -6.76 -3.94 6.92
CA ALA A 109 -7.88 -4.34 7.77
C ALA A 109 -7.91 -3.52 9.07
N LEU A 110 -9.07 -3.50 9.72
CA LEU A 110 -9.20 -2.93 11.05
C LEU A 110 -9.12 -4.00 12.11
N VAL A 111 -8.32 -3.75 13.14
CA VAL A 111 -7.95 -4.76 14.13
C VAL A 111 -7.87 -4.19 15.54
N ASN A 112 -7.89 -5.08 16.53
CA ASN A 112 -7.93 -4.71 17.95
C ASN A 112 -6.66 -5.04 18.74
N THR A 113 -5.73 -5.82 18.17
CA THR A 113 -4.41 -6.05 18.78
C THR A 113 -3.35 -5.24 18.05
N ASN A 114 -2.30 -4.85 18.77
CA ASN A 114 -1.16 -4.09 18.25
C ASN A 114 0.05 -4.98 17.96
N VAL A 115 -0.16 -6.29 17.79
CA VAL A 115 0.93 -7.26 17.62
C VAL A 115 0.91 -7.84 16.20
N LEU A 116 1.84 -7.38 15.34
CA LEU A 116 1.91 -7.80 13.93
C LEU A 116 1.99 -9.32 13.75
N SER A 117 2.70 -10.02 14.63
CA SER A 117 2.88 -11.48 14.54
C SER A 117 1.61 -12.29 14.79
N ASP A 118 0.55 -11.67 15.31
CA ASP A 118 -0.76 -12.31 15.46
C ASP A 118 -1.43 -12.48 14.10
N TYR A 119 -1.17 -11.57 13.15
CA TYR A 119 -1.87 -11.52 11.87
C TYR A 119 -1.12 -12.20 10.72
N LEU A 120 0.22 -12.19 10.74
CA LEU A 120 1.02 -12.73 9.65
C LEU A 120 2.30 -13.42 10.12
N ASN A 121 2.83 -14.28 9.26
CA ASN A 121 4.20 -14.76 9.38
C ASN A 121 5.15 -13.71 8.81
N LEU A 122 5.98 -13.12 9.67
CA LEU A 122 6.99 -12.14 9.25
C LEU A 122 8.11 -12.83 8.46
N PRO A 123 8.76 -12.11 7.52
CA PRO A 123 9.97 -12.59 6.87
C PRO A 123 11.06 -12.99 7.87
N SER A 124 11.87 -13.98 7.50
CA SER A 124 12.99 -14.45 8.33
C SER A 124 14.23 -13.54 8.26
N SER A 125 14.29 -12.69 7.23
CA SER A 125 15.33 -11.69 7.03
C SER A 125 15.25 -10.60 8.12
N ALA A 126 16.37 -9.91 8.38
CA ALA A 126 16.36 -8.78 9.30
C ALA A 126 15.65 -7.57 8.64
N PRO A 127 14.75 -6.87 9.33
CA PRO A 127 14.10 -5.69 8.77
C PRO A 127 15.11 -4.54 8.61
N VAL A 128 14.96 -3.76 7.54
CA VAL A 128 15.72 -2.50 7.33
C VAL A 128 15.18 -1.35 8.19
N TYR A 129 13.96 -1.49 8.69
CA TYR A 129 13.34 -0.59 9.64
C TYR A 129 12.36 -1.35 10.52
N ARG A 130 12.39 -1.07 11.83
CA ARG A 130 11.46 -1.65 12.80
C ARG A 130 11.24 -0.67 13.95
N ASP A 131 9.98 -0.39 14.22
CA ASP A 131 9.48 0.18 15.47
C ASP A 131 8.29 -0.66 15.99
N ASP A 132 7.54 -0.13 16.95
CA ASP A 132 6.38 -0.81 17.54
C ASP A 132 5.18 -0.93 16.59
N GLU A 133 5.10 -0.05 15.58
CA GLU A 133 3.96 0.07 14.68
C GLU A 133 4.28 -0.34 13.24
N THR A 134 5.53 -0.47 12.85
CA THR A 134 5.95 -0.56 11.45
C THR A 134 7.19 -1.43 11.32
N GLN A 135 7.18 -2.31 10.33
CA GLN A 135 8.32 -3.12 9.95
C GLN A 135 8.48 -3.12 8.44
N ILE A 136 9.70 -2.87 7.96
CA ILE A 136 10.05 -2.84 6.55
C ILE A 136 11.17 -3.84 6.30
N TYR A 137 10.98 -4.71 5.31
CA TYR A 137 11.96 -5.70 4.89
C TYR A 137 12.32 -5.47 3.43
N LEU A 138 13.61 -5.62 3.11
CA LEU A 138 14.10 -5.63 1.74
C LEU A 138 14.66 -7.02 1.44
N GLU A 139 13.99 -7.72 0.55
CA GLU A 139 14.46 -8.97 -0.05
C GLU A 139 14.86 -8.72 -1.51
N SER A 140 15.52 -9.69 -2.15
CA SER A 140 16.21 -9.53 -3.43
C SER A 140 15.41 -8.76 -4.50
N ASP A 141 14.14 -9.09 -4.68
CA ASP A 141 13.24 -8.52 -5.68
C ASP A 141 11.98 -7.88 -5.06
N LYS A 142 11.85 -7.94 -3.72
CA LYS A 142 10.65 -7.54 -3.00
C LYS A 142 10.93 -6.61 -1.85
N THR A 143 10.05 -5.64 -1.67
CA THR A 143 9.94 -4.84 -0.45
C THR A 143 8.67 -5.26 0.27
N TYR A 144 8.78 -5.48 1.57
CA TYR A 144 7.63 -5.73 2.44
C TYR A 144 7.46 -4.54 3.37
N ILE A 145 6.25 -4.02 3.47
CA ILE A 145 5.88 -2.98 4.43
C ILE A 145 4.71 -3.51 5.24
N PHE A 146 4.90 -3.65 6.54
CA PHE A 146 3.87 -4.02 7.49
C PHE A 146 3.70 -2.91 8.51
N PHE A 147 2.46 -2.57 8.86
CA PHE A 147 2.20 -1.64 9.94
C PHE A 147 0.90 -1.93 10.70
N LEU A 148 0.84 -1.44 11.94
CA LEU A 148 -0.33 -1.34 12.80
C LEU A 148 -0.41 0.11 13.28
N LYS A 149 -1.14 0.93 12.53
CA LYS A 149 -1.33 2.35 12.87
C LYS A 149 -2.58 2.55 13.70
N SER A 150 -2.61 3.56 14.55
CA SER A 150 -3.82 3.87 15.31
C SER A 150 -4.97 4.29 14.37
N TYR A 151 -6.21 4.03 14.77
CA TYR A 151 -7.39 4.46 14.00
C TYR A 151 -7.38 5.95 13.59
N PRO A 152 -6.98 6.91 14.45
CA PRO A 152 -6.85 8.31 14.05
C PRO A 152 -5.93 8.57 12.84
N GLU A 153 -4.86 7.80 12.66
CA GLU A 153 -3.98 7.94 11.50
C GLU A 153 -4.63 7.47 10.20
N LEU A 154 -5.49 6.45 10.27
CA LEU A 154 -6.26 6.02 9.11
C LEU A 154 -7.25 7.09 8.64
N ARG A 155 -7.84 7.87 9.56
CA ARG A 155 -8.84 8.89 9.19
C ARG A 155 -8.29 9.96 8.25
N VAL A 156 -6.97 10.15 8.20
CA VAL A 156 -6.33 11.11 7.29
C VAL A 156 -6.18 10.59 5.85
N THR A 157 -6.26 9.28 5.63
CA THR A 157 -6.01 8.65 4.31
C THR A 157 -7.29 8.31 3.54
N ASN A 158 -8.47 8.51 4.13
CA ASN A 158 -9.78 8.10 3.58
C ASN A 158 -9.86 6.59 3.23
N GLY A 159 -9.00 5.74 3.80
CA GLY A 159 -8.88 4.34 3.39
C GLY A 159 -10.18 3.53 3.49
N PHE A 160 -11.08 3.88 4.41
CA PHE A 160 -12.36 3.21 4.61
C PHE A 160 -13.57 4.15 4.49
N VAL A 161 -13.50 5.13 3.58
CA VAL A 161 -14.53 6.17 3.37
C VAL A 161 -15.96 5.64 3.12
N TYR A 162 -16.10 4.35 2.81
CA TYR A 162 -17.37 3.66 2.57
C TYR A 162 -18.02 3.06 3.83
N ARG A 163 -17.46 3.27 5.03
CA ARG A 163 -18.02 2.81 6.31
C ARG A 163 -18.45 3.95 7.21
N SER A 164 -19.47 3.70 8.03
CA SER A 164 -19.88 4.65 9.07
C SER A 164 -18.84 4.71 10.18
N GLU A 165 -18.63 5.90 10.75
CA GLU A 165 -17.76 6.11 11.91
C GLU A 165 -18.14 5.20 13.09
N GLU A 166 -19.42 4.84 13.23
CA GLU A 166 -19.88 3.89 14.24
C GLU A 166 -19.20 2.51 14.10
N VAL A 167 -19.14 1.97 12.88
CA VAL A 167 -18.47 0.68 12.62
C VAL A 167 -16.96 0.82 12.77
N LEU A 168 -16.40 1.91 12.24
CA LEU A 168 -14.96 2.15 12.28
C LEU A 168 -14.42 2.32 13.71
N SER A 169 -15.21 2.95 14.59
CA SER A 169 -14.85 3.18 16.00
C SER A 169 -14.75 1.91 16.86
N GLN A 170 -15.18 0.76 16.35
CA GLN A 170 -15.07 -0.54 17.03
C GLN A 170 -13.66 -1.13 16.98
N TYR A 171 -12.74 -0.45 16.27
CA TYR A 171 -11.39 -0.91 16.02
C TYR A 171 -10.36 0.09 16.52
N ASN A 172 -9.28 -0.44 17.09
CA ASN A 172 -8.20 0.38 17.65
C ASN A 172 -7.09 0.67 16.65
N TYR A 173 -6.84 -0.27 15.73
CA TYR A 173 -5.69 -0.22 14.82
C TYR A 173 -6.09 -0.51 13.38
N TRP A 174 -5.33 0.07 12.47
CA TRP A 174 -5.32 -0.22 11.05
C TRP A 174 -4.09 -1.04 10.72
N LEU A 175 -4.32 -2.30 10.37
CA LEU A 175 -3.31 -3.20 9.84
C LEU A 175 -3.12 -2.91 8.36
N GLY A 176 -1.87 -2.72 7.95
CA GLY A 176 -1.47 -2.69 6.54
C GLY A 176 -0.37 -3.70 6.26
N VAL A 177 -0.56 -4.46 5.19
CA VAL A 177 0.35 -5.50 4.73
C VAL A 177 0.57 -5.28 3.24
N SER A 178 1.79 -4.91 2.85
CA SER A 178 2.13 -4.66 1.45
C SER A 178 3.33 -5.46 0.98
N VAL A 179 3.22 -5.99 -0.23
CA VAL A 179 4.32 -6.59 -1.00
C VAL A 179 4.52 -5.77 -2.26
N ILE A 180 5.74 -5.30 -2.47
CA ILE A 180 6.11 -4.48 -3.62
C ILE A 180 7.22 -5.18 -4.39
N THR A 181 7.00 -5.44 -5.67
CA THR A 181 8.02 -5.96 -6.59
C THR A 181 8.80 -4.79 -7.19
N ARG A 182 10.13 -4.81 -7.07
CA ARG A 182 11.01 -3.73 -7.57
C ARG A 182 11.06 -3.72 -9.11
#